data_AF-R6M6C4-F1
#
_entry.id   AF-R6M6C4-F1
#
_cell.length_a   1.000
_cell.length_b   1.000
_cell.length_c   1.000
_cell.angle_alpha   90.00
_cell.angle_beta   90.00
_cell.angle_gamma   90.00
#
_symmetry.space_group_name_H-M   'P 1'
#
loop_
_entity.id
_entity.type
_entity.pdbx_description
1 polymer ?
#
loop_
_entity_poly.entity_id
_entity_poly.type
_entity_poly.pdbx_seq_one_letter_code
_entity_poly.pdbx_strand_id
1 'polypeptide(L)'
;MKWSFASVGLIVLGLVGLSIIILFQNITTNNENDYYLLKEVTEASMIDAIDMDYYRESGELKIIKDKFVESFTRRFAESTVFASSNYTINYFDIMEEPPKVTVSINTGIGEYTIYQDTTDYHVANTLSAILEYYGKDGSKTSSSYIDGMPLVMKTFTKTYYSIPYSKDGKYSVKQPINLPEELEHKNIYDAQIFKVESKGSITEQGELLYALLNRDIDWTRSSTDSTNFNASNSGVDINNIQKNITVSNIKGRECLTADECRESDYWVEWDGTGNPGTVVLKLEITWRYKEYEYAE
;
A
#
# COMPACT_ATOMS: atom_id res chain seq x y z
N MET A 1 -34.06 -66.97 -10.25
CA MET A 1 -32.92 -66.65 -9.35
C MET A 1 -31.72 -66.01 -10.07
N LYS A 2 -31.29 -66.46 -11.26
CA LYS A 2 -30.09 -65.91 -11.95
C LYS A 2 -30.12 -64.39 -12.22
N TRP A 3 -31.27 -63.84 -12.60
CA TRP A 3 -31.42 -62.40 -12.87
C TRP A 3 -31.38 -61.54 -11.59
N SER A 4 -31.76 -62.09 -10.44
CA SER A 4 -31.71 -61.37 -9.16
C SER A 4 -30.27 -61.19 -8.67
N PHE A 5 -29.39 -62.18 -8.88
CA PHE A 5 -27.96 -62.03 -8.58
C PHE A 5 -27.27 -60.98 -9.46
N ALA A 6 -27.66 -60.87 -10.73
CA ALA A 6 -27.13 -59.84 -11.63
C ALA A 6 -27.55 -58.43 -11.19
N SER A 7 -28.81 -58.24 -10.78
CA SER A 7 -29.31 -56.96 -10.27
C SER A 7 -28.62 -56.55 -8.96
N VAL A 8 -28.41 -57.48 -8.02
CA VAL A 8 -27.68 -57.21 -6.78
C VAL A 8 -26.22 -56.88 -7.06
N GLY A 9 -25.57 -57.60 -8.00
CA GLY A 9 -24.20 -57.30 -8.42
C GLY A 9 -24.04 -55.89 -9.01
N LEU A 10 -25.00 -55.42 -9.81
CA LEU A 10 -24.99 -54.06 -10.34
C LEU A 10 -25.15 -52.99 -9.25
N ILE A 11 -26.00 -53.22 -8.25
CA ILE A 11 -26.17 -52.29 -7.12
C ILE A 11 -24.88 -52.17 -6.31
N VAL A 12 -24.23 -53.29 -5.99
CA VAL A 12 -22.96 -53.29 -5.25
C VAL A 12 -21.86 -52.59 -6.04
N LEU A 13 -21.75 -52.84 -7.35
CA LEU A 13 -20.78 -52.16 -8.21
C LEU A 13 -21.05 -50.66 -8.27
N GLY A 14 -22.32 -50.24 -8.34
CA GLY A 14 -22.72 -48.83 -8.27
C GLY A 14 -22.32 -48.14 -6.95
N LEU A 15 -22.50 -48.82 -5.82
CA LEU A 15 -22.10 -48.29 -4.50
C LEU A 15 -20.58 -48.18 -4.35
N VAL A 16 -19.82 -49.17 -4.85
CA VAL A 16 -18.35 -49.11 -4.90
C VAL A 16 -17.90 -47.97 -5.81
N GLY A 17 -18.51 -47.82 -6.98
CA GLY A 17 -18.21 -46.72 -7.91
C GLY A 17 -18.48 -45.35 -7.31
N LEU A 18 -19.61 -45.16 -6.61
CA LEU A 18 -19.91 -43.92 -5.89
C LEU A 18 -18.89 -43.62 -4.80
N SER A 19 -18.47 -44.63 -4.04
CA SER A 19 -17.46 -44.50 -2.98
C SER A 19 -16.11 -44.03 -3.54
N ILE A 20 -15.71 -44.57 -4.69
CA ILE A 20 -14.48 -44.17 -5.39
C ILE A 20 -14.58 -42.72 -5.89
N ILE A 21 -15.72 -42.30 -6.44
CA ILE A 21 -15.92 -40.92 -6.90
C ILE A 21 -15.80 -39.93 -5.73
N ILE A 22 -16.42 -40.23 -4.58
CA ILE A 22 -16.35 -39.37 -3.39
C ILE A 22 -14.92 -39.27 -2.87
N LEU A 23 -14.16 -40.38 -2.89
CA LEU A 23 -12.74 -40.38 -2.53
C LEU A 23 -11.93 -39.44 -3.45
N PHE A 24 -12.04 -39.59 -4.77
CA PHE A 24 -11.32 -38.74 -5.72
C PHE A 24 -11.72 -37.27 -5.62
N GLN A 25 -13.02 -37.00 -5.38
CA GLN A 25 -13.50 -35.64 -5.18
C GLN A 25 -12.84 -35.01 -3.95
N ASN A 26 -12.81 -35.71 -2.82
CA ASN A 26 -12.17 -35.21 -1.60
C ASN A 26 -10.64 -35.08 -1.74
N ILE A 27 -9.96 -36.02 -2.42
CA ILE A 27 -8.52 -35.88 -2.73
C ILE A 27 -8.28 -34.60 -3.54
N THR A 28 -9.05 -34.39 -4.61
CA THR A 28 -8.83 -33.26 -5.52
C THR A 28 -9.08 -31.93 -4.82
N THR A 29 -10.21 -31.81 -4.12
CA THR A 29 -10.58 -30.56 -3.43
C THR A 29 -9.62 -30.21 -2.29
N ASN A 30 -9.21 -31.18 -1.47
CA ASN A 30 -8.23 -30.91 -0.40
C ASN A 30 -6.86 -30.56 -1.00
N ASN A 31 -6.43 -31.28 -2.04
CA ASN A 31 -5.15 -31.02 -2.68
C ASN A 31 -5.05 -29.59 -3.26
N GLU A 32 -6.09 -29.12 -3.94
CA GLU A 32 -6.11 -27.76 -4.49
C GLU A 32 -6.09 -26.71 -3.38
N ASN A 33 -6.96 -26.84 -2.37
CA ASN A 33 -7.02 -25.90 -1.25
C ASN A 33 -5.67 -25.82 -0.51
N ASP A 34 -5.12 -26.98 -0.13
CA ASP A 34 -3.84 -27.07 0.58
C ASP A 34 -2.68 -26.51 -0.26
N TYR A 35 -2.69 -26.72 -1.59
CA TYR A 35 -1.67 -26.17 -2.47
C TYR A 35 -1.71 -24.64 -2.51
N TYR A 36 -2.89 -24.03 -2.67
CA TYR A 36 -3.02 -22.57 -2.67
C TYR A 36 -2.63 -21.98 -1.31
N LEU A 37 -3.06 -22.62 -0.23
CA LEU A 37 -2.67 -22.20 1.11
C LEU A 37 -1.16 -22.29 1.31
N LEU A 38 -0.53 -23.40 0.91
CA LEU A 38 0.92 -23.57 0.98
C LEU A 38 1.64 -22.46 0.21
N LYS A 39 1.14 -22.13 -0.97
CA LYS A 39 1.70 -21.07 -1.81
C LYS A 39 1.65 -19.71 -1.13
N GLU A 40 0.47 -19.25 -0.75
CA GLU A 40 0.26 -17.92 -0.15
C GLU A 40 1.04 -17.76 1.17
N VAL A 41 1.03 -18.81 2.01
CA VAL A 41 1.78 -18.79 3.26
C VAL A 41 3.28 -18.79 3.00
N THR A 42 3.78 -19.56 2.02
CA THR A 42 5.21 -19.58 1.68
C THR A 42 5.67 -18.21 1.18
N GLU A 43 4.96 -17.62 0.21
CA GLU A 43 5.29 -16.31 -0.36
C GLU A 43 5.36 -15.25 0.75
N ALA A 44 4.30 -15.13 1.54
CA ALA A 44 4.23 -14.09 2.54
C ALA A 44 5.18 -14.33 3.74
N SER A 45 5.53 -15.58 4.04
CA SER A 45 6.57 -15.89 5.04
C SER A 45 7.98 -15.61 4.55
N MET A 46 8.25 -15.77 3.24
CA MET A 46 9.54 -15.40 2.66
C MET A 46 9.74 -13.89 2.68
N ILE A 47 8.69 -13.10 2.43
CA ILE A 47 8.73 -11.63 2.53
C ILE A 47 9.03 -11.17 3.96
N ASP A 48 8.33 -11.73 4.95
CA ASP A 48 8.58 -11.42 6.37
C ASP A 48 10.00 -11.80 6.83
N ALA A 49 10.58 -12.82 6.21
CA ALA A 49 11.89 -13.35 6.58
C ALA A 49 13.05 -12.55 5.97
N ILE A 50 12.78 -11.55 5.11
CA ILE A 50 13.83 -10.72 4.50
C ILE A 50 14.65 -10.01 5.57
N ASP A 51 15.96 -10.12 5.45
CA ASP A 51 16.90 -9.33 6.23
C ASP A 51 17.00 -7.91 5.65
N MET A 52 16.13 -7.03 6.15
CA MET A 52 16.08 -5.64 5.70
C MET A 52 17.37 -4.88 6.00
N ASP A 53 18.08 -5.21 7.08
CA ASP A 53 19.33 -4.53 7.43
C ASP A 53 20.44 -4.93 6.44
N TYR A 54 20.57 -6.23 6.15
CA TYR A 54 21.50 -6.73 5.13
C TYR A 54 21.16 -6.21 3.74
N TYR A 55 19.88 -6.15 3.39
CA TYR A 55 19.42 -5.67 2.10
C TYR A 55 19.75 -4.18 1.89
N ARG A 56 19.62 -3.36 2.94
CA ARG A 56 19.99 -1.95 2.92
C ARG A 56 21.49 -1.74 2.72
N GLU A 57 22.32 -2.50 3.42
CA GLU A 57 23.79 -2.34 3.32
C GLU A 57 24.40 -2.88 2.02
N SER A 58 23.89 -4.03 1.53
CA SER A 58 24.49 -4.76 0.40
C SER A 58 23.74 -4.60 -0.92
N GLY A 59 22.44 -4.27 -0.87
CA GLY A 59 21.53 -4.35 -2.02
C GLY A 59 21.22 -5.77 -2.47
N GLU A 60 21.65 -6.81 -1.73
CA GLU A 60 21.42 -8.21 -2.03
C GLU A 60 20.32 -8.79 -1.14
N LEU A 61 19.45 -9.61 -1.74
CA LEU A 61 18.38 -10.28 -1.00
C LEU A 61 18.92 -11.44 -0.20
N LYS A 62 18.58 -11.44 1.08
CA LYS A 62 18.84 -12.53 2.01
C LYS A 62 17.61 -12.73 2.90
N ILE A 63 17.27 -13.99 3.18
CA ILE A 63 16.27 -14.33 4.20
C ILE A 63 16.93 -14.88 5.45
N ILE A 64 16.35 -14.63 6.61
CA ILE A 64 16.75 -15.24 7.88
C ILE A 64 15.95 -16.53 8.06
N LYS A 65 16.64 -17.67 8.06
CA LYS A 65 16.01 -18.99 8.13
C LYS A 65 15.04 -19.14 9.31
N ASP A 66 15.45 -18.68 10.50
CA ASP A 66 14.64 -18.82 11.71
C ASP A 66 13.35 -17.98 11.64
N LYS A 67 13.41 -16.76 11.09
CA LYS A 67 12.23 -15.91 10.87
C LYS A 67 11.27 -16.55 9.87
N PHE A 68 11.79 -17.18 8.82
CA PHE A 68 10.97 -17.90 7.85
C PHE A 68 10.20 -19.04 8.53
N VAL A 69 10.89 -19.90 9.28
CA VAL A 69 10.27 -21.05 9.95
C VAL A 69 9.22 -20.59 10.97
N GLU A 70 9.49 -19.53 11.72
CA GLU A 70 8.52 -18.94 12.67
C GLU A 70 7.29 -18.41 11.95
N SER A 71 7.49 -17.53 10.95
CA SER A 71 6.38 -16.87 10.24
C SER A 71 5.55 -17.89 9.48
N PHE A 72 6.20 -18.85 8.82
CA PHE A 72 5.52 -19.94 8.11
C PHE A 72 4.69 -20.79 9.06
N THR A 73 5.29 -21.29 10.15
CA THR A 73 4.58 -22.17 11.09
C THR A 73 3.39 -21.44 11.71
N ARG A 74 3.54 -20.16 12.07
CA ARG A 74 2.45 -19.33 12.61
C ARG A 74 1.32 -19.15 11.59
N ARG A 75 1.63 -18.63 10.40
CA ARG A 75 0.65 -18.34 9.35
C ARG A 75 -0.07 -19.62 8.88
N PHE A 76 0.68 -20.72 8.72
CA PHE A 76 0.10 -22.00 8.32
C PHE A 76 -0.82 -22.56 9.40
N ALA A 77 -0.43 -22.49 10.68
CA ALA A 77 -1.28 -22.90 11.79
C ALA A 77 -2.56 -22.05 11.84
N GLU A 78 -2.46 -20.73 11.77
CA GLU A 78 -3.61 -19.80 11.80
C GLU A 78 -4.63 -20.09 10.69
N SER A 79 -4.16 -20.37 9.46
CA SER A 79 -5.03 -20.69 8.34
C SER A 79 -5.67 -22.09 8.43
N THR A 80 -5.08 -23.00 9.20
CA THR A 80 -5.57 -24.39 9.35
C THR A 80 -6.32 -24.66 10.66
N VAL A 81 -6.36 -23.71 11.62
CA VAL A 81 -7.05 -23.86 12.92
C VAL A 81 -8.52 -24.29 12.75
N PHE A 82 -9.18 -23.87 11.68
CA PHE A 82 -10.58 -24.19 11.43
C PHE A 82 -10.81 -25.56 10.75
N ALA A 83 -9.76 -26.21 10.24
CA ALA A 83 -9.89 -27.38 9.37
C ALA A 83 -9.95 -28.74 10.11
N SER A 84 -9.66 -28.80 11.42
CA SER A 84 -9.67 -30.05 12.23
C SER A 84 -8.81 -31.21 11.66
N SER A 85 -7.90 -30.93 10.74
CA SER A 85 -7.01 -31.91 10.11
C SER A 85 -5.62 -31.84 10.72
N ASN A 86 -4.96 -33.00 10.86
CA ASN A 86 -3.59 -33.07 11.32
C ASN A 86 -2.64 -32.81 10.14
N TYR A 87 -1.94 -31.68 10.18
CA TYR A 87 -0.93 -31.34 9.19
C TYR A 87 0.47 -31.65 9.71
N THR A 88 1.30 -32.29 8.88
CA THR A 88 2.73 -32.43 9.11
C THR A 88 3.50 -31.52 8.17
N ILE A 89 4.22 -30.54 8.72
CA ILE A 89 5.06 -29.61 7.96
C ILE A 89 6.49 -30.15 7.91
N ASN A 90 7.05 -30.26 6.71
CA ASN A 90 8.43 -30.67 6.46
C ASN A 90 9.19 -29.57 5.73
N TYR A 91 10.28 -29.09 6.31
CA TYR A 91 11.22 -28.17 5.67
C TYR A 91 12.36 -28.97 5.05
N PHE A 92 12.49 -28.96 3.73
CA PHE A 92 13.51 -29.73 3.02
C PHE A 92 14.80 -28.92 2.80
N ASP A 93 14.63 -27.68 2.35
CA ASP A 93 15.74 -26.81 2.03
C ASP A 93 15.34 -25.37 2.38
N ILE A 94 16.22 -24.67 3.09
CA ILE A 94 16.08 -23.24 3.38
C ILE A 94 17.48 -22.65 3.20
N MET A 95 17.68 -22.01 2.05
CA MET A 95 18.90 -21.28 1.72
C MET A 95 18.64 -19.80 1.97
N GLU A 96 19.53 -19.16 2.73
CA GLU A 96 19.44 -17.73 2.99
C GLU A 96 19.87 -16.90 1.77
N GLU A 97 20.88 -17.38 1.03
CA GLU A 97 21.46 -16.73 -0.14
C GLU A 97 21.87 -17.79 -1.19
N PRO A 98 21.31 -17.75 -2.41
CA PRO A 98 20.10 -17.02 -2.78
C PRO A 98 18.89 -17.50 -1.96
N PRO A 99 17.91 -16.63 -1.68
CA PRO A 99 16.76 -16.95 -0.85
C PRO A 99 15.86 -17.99 -1.54
N LYS A 100 16.00 -19.25 -1.12
CA LYS A 100 15.24 -20.40 -1.64
C LYS A 100 14.67 -21.19 -0.47
N VAL A 101 13.40 -21.57 -0.57
CA VAL A 101 12.76 -22.46 0.39
C VAL A 101 12.05 -23.60 -0.32
N THR A 102 12.10 -24.79 0.27
CA THR A 102 11.32 -25.95 -0.15
C THR A 102 10.58 -26.49 1.05
N VAL A 103 9.25 -26.43 1.01
CA VAL A 103 8.36 -26.84 2.10
C VAL A 103 7.36 -27.86 1.57
N SER A 104 7.06 -28.85 2.40
CA SER A 104 5.99 -29.80 2.14
C SER A 104 5.04 -29.90 3.30
N ILE A 105 3.77 -30.05 2.96
CA ILE A 105 2.68 -30.33 3.89
C ILE A 105 2.07 -31.68 3.55
N ASN A 106 1.89 -32.51 4.57
CA ASN A 106 1.15 -33.75 4.47
C ASN A 106 -0.10 -33.63 5.32
N THR A 107 -1.25 -33.89 4.70
CA THR A 107 -2.55 -33.93 5.37
C THR A 107 -3.16 -35.33 5.25
N GLY A 108 -3.81 -35.79 6.31
CA GLY A 108 -4.65 -36.98 6.25
C GLY A 108 -6.06 -36.58 5.82
N ILE A 109 -6.59 -37.19 4.75
CA ILE A 109 -7.97 -36.94 4.29
C ILE A 109 -8.99 -37.90 4.91
N GLY A 110 -8.55 -38.74 5.86
CA GLY A 110 -9.37 -39.64 6.65
C GLY A 110 -9.43 -41.06 6.10
N GLU A 111 -10.03 -41.95 6.91
CA GLU A 111 -10.20 -43.35 6.56
C GLU A 111 -11.36 -43.55 5.59
N TYR A 112 -11.08 -44.22 4.46
CA TYR A 112 -12.11 -44.64 3.51
C TYR A 112 -12.20 -46.15 3.47
N THR A 113 -13.43 -46.67 3.55
CA THR A 113 -13.69 -48.10 3.40
C THR A 113 -14.18 -48.39 1.99
N ILE A 114 -13.36 -49.11 1.22
CA ILE A 114 -13.76 -49.63 -0.10
C ILE A 114 -13.97 -51.13 0.06
N TYR A 115 -15.23 -51.54 -0.11
CA TYR A 115 -15.67 -52.93 0.07
C TYR A 115 -15.46 -53.46 1.50
N GLN A 116 -14.27 -53.99 1.82
CA GLN A 116 -13.90 -54.50 3.15
C GLN A 116 -12.57 -53.95 3.65
N ASP A 117 -11.87 -53.16 2.84
CA ASP A 117 -10.57 -52.59 3.19
C ASP A 117 -10.75 -51.13 3.59
N THR A 118 -10.39 -50.82 4.83
CA THR A 118 -10.31 -49.45 5.35
C THR A 118 -8.87 -48.98 5.26
N THR A 119 -8.62 -47.96 4.45
CA THR A 119 -7.29 -47.38 4.29
C THR A 119 -7.32 -45.88 4.52
N ASP A 120 -6.31 -45.38 5.20
CA ASP A 120 -6.09 -43.95 5.38
C ASP A 120 -5.34 -43.38 4.17
N TYR A 121 -5.85 -42.29 3.63
CA TYR A 121 -5.29 -41.64 2.47
C TYR A 121 -4.65 -40.31 2.90
N HIS A 122 -3.44 -40.07 2.39
CA HIS A 122 -2.70 -38.85 2.66
C HIS A 122 -2.47 -38.07 1.37
N VAL A 123 -2.58 -36.75 1.46
CA VAL A 123 -2.24 -35.83 0.38
C VAL A 123 -0.98 -35.08 0.78
N ALA A 124 0.02 -35.13 -0.09
CA ALA A 124 1.33 -34.52 0.10
C ALA A 124 1.52 -33.43 -0.95
N ASN A 125 1.62 -32.17 -0.50
CA ASN A 125 1.94 -31.03 -1.35
C ASN A 125 3.36 -30.58 -1.05
N THR A 126 4.14 -30.30 -2.10
CA THR A 126 5.51 -29.78 -1.97
C THR A 126 5.66 -28.57 -2.87
N LEU A 127 6.16 -27.48 -2.31
CA LEU A 127 6.44 -26.24 -3.03
C LEU A 127 7.91 -25.88 -2.87
N SER A 128 8.55 -25.50 -3.98
CA SER A 128 9.84 -24.82 -3.96
C SER A 128 9.65 -23.40 -4.48
N ALA A 129 10.11 -22.43 -3.70
CA ALA A 129 10.02 -21.02 -4.02
C ALA A 129 11.40 -20.36 -3.90
N ILE A 130 11.64 -19.41 -4.80
CA ILE A 130 12.84 -18.57 -4.81
C ILE A 130 12.37 -17.12 -4.75
N LEU A 131 12.94 -16.33 -3.86
CA LEU A 131 12.68 -14.89 -3.84
C LEU A 131 13.54 -14.24 -4.92
N GLU A 132 12.91 -13.69 -5.94
CA GLU A 132 13.59 -12.94 -6.99
C GLU A 132 13.23 -11.46 -6.89
N TYR A 133 14.22 -10.60 -7.08
CA TYR A 133 14.05 -9.16 -7.19
C TYR A 133 14.52 -8.68 -8.56
N TYR A 134 13.68 -7.91 -9.23
CA TYR A 134 14.04 -7.20 -10.45
C TYR A 134 14.78 -5.91 -10.12
N GLY A 135 16.11 -5.91 -10.28
CA GLY A 135 16.89 -4.66 -10.23
C GLY A 135 18.42 -4.76 -10.22
N LYS A 136 19.01 -5.95 -10.16
CA LYS A 136 20.47 -6.09 -10.14
C LYS A 136 21.15 -5.85 -11.51
N ASP A 137 20.44 -6.10 -12.62
CA ASP A 137 21.00 -5.99 -13.99
C ASP A 137 20.54 -4.74 -14.77
N GLY A 138 20.04 -3.72 -14.09
CA GLY A 138 19.70 -2.43 -14.68
C GLY A 138 20.73 -1.36 -14.35
N SER A 139 21.75 -1.21 -15.20
CA SER A 139 22.64 -0.04 -15.33
C SER A 139 22.70 0.94 -14.14
N LYS A 140 23.84 0.97 -13.43
CA LYS A 140 24.22 1.92 -12.36
C LYS A 140 24.31 3.40 -12.80
N THR A 141 23.50 3.83 -13.76
CA THR A 141 23.46 5.20 -14.26
C THR A 141 22.01 5.60 -14.52
N SER A 142 21.24 5.86 -13.47
CA SER A 142 20.17 6.87 -13.47
C SER A 142 19.62 7.04 -12.06
N SER A 143 19.17 8.26 -11.79
CA SER A 143 18.77 8.92 -10.54
C SER A 143 17.59 8.29 -9.76
N SER A 144 17.46 6.96 -9.78
CA SER A 144 16.22 6.22 -9.49
C SER A 144 16.31 5.21 -8.34
N TYR A 145 17.47 5.12 -7.66
CA TYR A 145 17.72 4.14 -6.60
C TYR A 145 18.36 4.83 -5.41
N ILE A 146 17.80 4.61 -4.21
CA ILE A 146 18.46 4.88 -2.92
C ILE A 146 18.46 3.55 -2.18
N ASP A 147 19.64 3.09 -1.75
CA ASP A 147 19.79 1.85 -0.97
C ASP A 147 19.37 0.57 -1.71
N GLY A 148 19.60 0.50 -3.03
CA GLY A 148 19.36 -0.71 -3.83
C GLY A 148 17.90 -1.03 -4.16
N MET A 149 16.93 -0.30 -3.58
CA MET A 149 15.51 -0.46 -3.85
C MET A 149 15.01 0.42 -5.01
N PRO A 150 14.09 -0.07 -5.86
CA PRO A 150 13.52 0.72 -6.93
C PRO A 150 12.55 1.73 -6.32
N LEU A 151 12.78 3.01 -6.63
CA LEU A 151 11.87 4.08 -6.25
C LEU A 151 10.84 4.26 -7.35
N VAL A 152 9.56 4.09 -7.01
CA VAL A 152 8.47 4.38 -7.93
C VAL A 152 8.03 5.82 -7.75
N MET A 153 7.96 6.54 -8.86
CA MET A 153 7.42 7.89 -8.89
C MET A 153 5.90 7.82 -8.69
N LYS A 154 5.42 8.38 -7.58
CA LYS A 154 3.98 8.53 -7.29
C LYS A 154 3.61 10.00 -7.21
N THR A 155 2.30 10.24 -7.29
CA THR A 155 1.73 11.59 -7.17
C THR A 155 0.64 11.61 -6.12
N PHE A 156 0.61 12.65 -5.30
CA PHE A 156 -0.43 12.89 -4.29
C PHE A 156 -1.01 14.28 -4.49
N THR A 157 -2.33 14.40 -4.58
CA THR A 157 -3.00 15.68 -4.78
C THR A 157 -3.83 16.03 -3.56
N LYS A 158 -3.60 17.22 -3.01
CA LYS A 158 -4.34 17.75 -1.86
C LYS A 158 -4.83 19.17 -2.15
N THR A 159 -5.98 19.51 -1.57
CA THR A 159 -6.59 20.83 -1.70
C THR A 159 -6.09 21.74 -0.58
N TYR A 160 -5.67 22.93 -0.94
CA TYR A 160 -5.16 23.98 -0.06
C TYR A 160 -5.94 25.27 -0.26
N TYR A 161 -5.91 26.14 0.74
CA TYR A 161 -6.59 27.44 0.69
C TYR A 161 -5.63 28.58 0.97
N SER A 162 -5.51 29.49 0.02
CA SER A 162 -4.69 30.70 0.14
C SER A 162 -5.59 31.90 0.48
N ILE A 163 -5.28 32.61 1.56
CA ILE A 163 -6.11 33.71 2.10
C ILE A 163 -5.35 35.04 2.12
N PRO A 164 -5.06 35.69 0.97
CA PRO A 164 -4.41 36.99 0.95
C PRO A 164 -5.39 38.14 1.08
N TYR A 165 -4.85 39.31 1.44
CA TYR A 165 -5.55 40.59 1.40
C TYR A 165 -4.85 41.56 0.46
N SER A 166 -5.61 42.31 -0.33
CA SER A 166 -5.09 43.40 -1.17
C SER A 166 -5.91 44.68 -1.01
N LYS A 167 -5.22 45.82 -0.89
CA LYS A 167 -5.85 47.15 -0.84
C LYS A 167 -6.23 47.68 -2.22
N ASP A 168 -5.54 47.23 -3.26
CA ASP A 168 -5.64 47.79 -4.62
C ASP A 168 -6.20 46.79 -5.63
N GLY A 169 -6.66 45.61 -5.15
CA GLY A 169 -7.17 44.54 -6.00
C GLY A 169 -6.10 43.78 -6.79
N LYS A 170 -4.82 44.08 -6.56
CA LYS A 170 -3.67 43.34 -7.10
C LYS A 170 -3.13 42.41 -6.03
N TYR A 171 -3.15 41.11 -6.30
CA TYR A 171 -2.69 40.08 -5.39
C TYR A 171 -1.34 39.55 -5.91
N SER A 172 -0.33 39.60 -5.05
CA SER A 172 0.95 38.93 -5.29
C SER A 172 1.28 38.17 -4.02
N VAL A 173 1.16 36.85 -4.10
CA VAL A 173 1.22 35.95 -2.95
C VAL A 173 2.45 35.08 -3.08
N LYS A 174 3.18 34.98 -1.98
CA LYS A 174 4.32 34.09 -1.81
C LYS A 174 4.25 33.54 -0.39
N GLN A 175 3.88 32.27 -0.27
CA GLN A 175 3.60 31.64 1.02
C GLN A 175 4.36 30.32 1.17
N PRO A 176 5.02 30.08 2.32
CA PRO A 176 5.65 28.81 2.63
C PRO A 176 4.59 27.78 3.02
N ILE A 177 4.67 26.60 2.42
CA ILE A 177 3.72 25.50 2.63
C ILE A 177 4.43 24.34 3.34
N ASN A 178 3.75 23.66 4.26
CA ASN A 178 4.30 22.49 4.92
C ASN A 178 4.18 21.26 4.01
N LEU A 179 5.04 20.26 4.23
CA LEU A 179 4.84 18.95 3.62
C LEU A 179 3.55 18.35 4.22
N PRO A 180 2.65 17.76 3.40
CA PRO A 180 1.47 17.09 3.95
C PRO A 180 1.89 15.96 4.88
N GLU A 181 1.21 15.80 6.02
CA GLU A 181 1.44 14.71 6.99
C GLU A 181 1.34 13.34 6.30
N GLU A 182 0.50 13.20 5.27
CA GLU A 182 0.37 11.97 4.47
C GLU A 182 1.68 11.59 3.75
N LEU A 183 2.59 12.55 3.55
CA LEU A 183 3.91 12.34 2.95
C LEU A 183 5.05 12.34 3.99
N GLU A 184 4.77 12.59 5.27
CA GLU A 184 5.74 12.61 6.37
C GLU A 184 6.04 11.21 6.92
N HIS A 185 6.45 10.27 6.05
CA HIS A 185 6.88 8.95 6.48
C HIS A 185 8.21 8.52 5.87
N LYS A 186 8.90 7.61 6.57
CA LYS A 186 10.28 7.20 6.26
C LYS A 186 10.50 6.55 4.89
N ASN A 187 9.42 6.20 4.19
CA ASN A 187 9.49 5.51 2.90
C ASN A 187 9.33 6.46 1.70
N ILE A 188 9.14 7.77 1.96
CA ILE A 188 9.00 8.81 0.94
C ILE A 188 10.30 9.59 0.78
N TYR A 189 10.68 9.81 -0.48
CA TYR A 189 11.87 10.55 -0.87
C TYR A 189 11.55 11.56 -1.97
N ASP A 190 12.40 12.58 -2.09
CA ASP A 190 12.37 13.59 -3.16
C ASP A 190 10.98 14.19 -3.42
N ALA A 191 10.20 14.39 -2.34
CA ALA A 191 8.90 15.03 -2.42
C ALA A 191 9.08 16.46 -2.92
N GLN A 192 8.35 16.82 -3.97
CA GLN A 192 8.39 18.15 -4.57
C GLN A 192 7.01 18.52 -5.11
N ILE A 193 6.73 19.81 -5.19
CA ILE A 193 5.51 20.29 -5.83
C ILE A 193 5.66 20.13 -7.35
N PHE A 194 4.82 19.30 -7.95
CA PHE A 194 4.83 19.04 -9.38
C PHE A 194 3.90 19.98 -10.15
N LYS A 195 2.71 20.26 -9.58
CA LYS A 195 1.69 21.09 -10.22
C LYS A 195 0.86 21.82 -9.18
N VAL A 196 0.49 23.05 -9.49
CA VAL A 196 -0.46 23.85 -8.70
C VAL A 196 -1.53 24.41 -9.64
N GLU A 197 -2.80 24.21 -9.29
CA GLU A 197 -3.94 24.70 -10.05
C GLU A 197 -4.89 25.50 -9.17
N SER A 198 -5.40 26.61 -9.68
CA SER A 198 -6.48 27.35 -9.01
C SER A 198 -7.83 26.79 -9.45
N LYS A 199 -8.68 26.45 -8.48
CA LYS A 199 -10.10 26.08 -8.72
C LYS A 199 -11.05 27.27 -8.53
N GLY A 200 -10.51 28.47 -8.33
CA GLY A 200 -11.28 29.70 -8.11
C GLY A 200 -11.54 30.00 -6.63
N SER A 201 -12.29 31.07 -6.39
CA SER A 201 -12.65 31.52 -5.04
C SER A 201 -13.77 30.66 -4.47
N ILE A 202 -13.74 30.43 -3.17
CA ILE A 202 -14.81 29.70 -2.49
C ILE A 202 -16.13 30.48 -2.49
N THR A 203 -17.24 29.75 -2.49
CA THR A 203 -18.59 30.33 -2.47
C THR A 203 -19.42 29.92 -1.25
N GLU A 204 -18.97 28.90 -0.52
CA GLU A 204 -19.71 28.28 0.57
C GLU A 204 -19.09 28.59 1.94
N GLN A 205 -19.96 28.80 2.94
CA GLN A 205 -19.53 29.04 4.33
C GLN A 205 -18.79 27.82 4.92
N GLY A 206 -19.19 26.60 4.55
CA GLY A 206 -18.53 25.38 5.02
C GLY A 206 -17.08 25.28 4.56
N GLU A 207 -16.82 25.58 3.27
CA GLU A 207 -15.46 25.63 2.73
C GLU A 207 -14.62 26.75 3.37
N LEU A 208 -15.22 27.90 3.69
CA LEU A 208 -14.52 28.97 4.41
C LEU A 208 -14.05 28.51 5.79
N LEU A 209 -14.92 27.86 6.55
CA LEU A 209 -14.58 27.35 7.88
C LEU A 209 -13.48 26.29 7.81
N TYR A 210 -13.56 25.39 6.83
CA TYR A 210 -12.52 24.39 6.58
C TYR A 210 -11.18 25.02 6.21
N ALA A 211 -11.19 26.02 5.31
CA ALA A 211 -10.01 26.77 4.92
C ALA A 211 -9.35 27.48 6.11
N LEU A 212 -10.15 28.06 7.00
CA LEU A 212 -9.65 28.72 8.20
C LEU A 212 -9.07 27.75 9.22
N LEU A 213 -9.68 26.57 9.39
CA LEU A 213 -9.24 25.54 10.34
C LEU A 213 -7.88 24.95 9.96
N ASN A 214 -7.69 24.61 8.68
CA ASN A 214 -6.48 23.93 8.23
C ASN A 214 -5.34 24.88 7.87
N ARG A 215 -5.56 26.20 7.87
CA ARG A 215 -4.57 27.15 7.39
C ARG A 215 -3.23 27.05 8.13
N ASP A 216 -3.26 26.96 9.45
CA ASP A 216 -2.03 26.94 10.27
C ASP A 216 -1.36 25.54 10.26
N ILE A 217 -2.07 24.53 9.75
CA ILE A 217 -1.54 23.18 9.50
C ILE A 217 -0.83 23.16 8.14
N ASP A 218 -1.52 23.68 7.12
CA ASP A 218 -1.07 23.65 5.74
C ASP A 218 0.08 24.63 5.45
N TRP A 219 0.07 25.81 6.08
CA TRP A 219 1.02 26.90 5.78
C TRP A 219 1.90 27.22 6.98
N THR A 220 3.21 27.33 6.76
CA THR A 220 4.19 27.61 7.83
C THR A 220 4.02 29.03 8.39
N ARG A 221 3.62 29.98 7.53
CA ARG A 221 3.34 31.37 7.91
C ARG A 221 2.15 31.92 7.14
N SER A 222 1.24 32.59 7.86
CA SER A 222 0.28 33.48 7.22
C SER A 222 1.00 34.78 6.82
N SER A 223 0.88 35.20 5.56
CA SER A 223 1.64 36.34 4.97
C SER A 223 1.33 37.74 5.54
N THR A 224 0.73 37.82 6.73
CA THR A 224 0.68 39.00 7.58
C THR A 224 0.53 38.53 9.03
N ASP A 225 1.37 39.04 9.91
CA ASP A 225 1.38 38.77 11.35
C ASP A 225 -0.01 39.01 11.98
N SER A 226 -0.78 37.93 12.15
CA SER A 226 -1.85 37.81 13.14
C SER A 226 -2.07 36.32 13.39
N THR A 227 -1.11 35.71 14.11
CA THR A 227 -1.15 34.33 14.61
C THR A 227 -2.23 34.12 15.68
N ASN A 228 -3.48 34.51 15.38
CA ASN A 228 -4.61 34.23 16.25
C ASN A 228 -5.91 34.19 15.43
N PHE A 229 -6.05 33.18 14.57
CA PHE A 229 -7.34 32.89 13.93
C PHE A 229 -8.16 31.97 14.83
N ASN A 230 -8.58 32.52 15.96
CA ASN A 230 -9.72 31.96 16.67
C ASN A 230 -10.92 32.13 15.71
N ALA A 231 -11.45 31.01 15.20
CA ALA A 231 -12.48 30.92 14.14
C ALA A 231 -13.78 31.71 14.42
N SER A 232 -13.86 32.40 15.56
CA SER A 232 -14.99 33.18 16.03
C SER A 232 -14.79 34.71 15.90
N ASN A 233 -13.58 35.21 15.60
CA ASN A 233 -13.27 36.66 15.69
C ASN A 233 -12.47 37.26 14.52
N SER A 234 -12.09 36.50 13.50
CA SER A 234 -11.52 37.06 12.27
C SER A 234 -12.63 37.64 11.40
N GLY A 235 -12.59 38.94 11.07
CA GLY A 235 -13.58 39.63 10.22
C GLY A 235 -13.69 39.13 8.76
N VAL A 236 -13.27 37.90 8.48
CA VAL A 236 -13.38 37.19 7.20
C VAL A 236 -14.67 36.38 7.22
N ASP A 237 -15.71 36.92 6.59
CA ASP A 237 -17.03 36.32 6.42
C ASP A 237 -17.25 35.99 4.93
N ILE A 238 -18.01 34.94 4.60
CA ILE A 238 -18.30 34.56 3.21
C ILE A 238 -18.94 35.70 2.38
N ASN A 239 -19.58 36.65 3.05
CA ASN A 239 -20.19 37.83 2.45
C ASN A 239 -19.18 38.96 2.20
N ASN A 240 -18.06 38.96 2.92
CA ASN A 240 -17.04 40.02 2.88
C ASN A 240 -15.78 39.63 2.08
N ILE A 241 -15.69 38.38 1.61
CA ILE A 241 -14.59 37.94 0.74
C ILE A 241 -14.86 38.27 -0.73
N GLN A 242 -13.79 38.56 -1.46
CA GLN A 242 -13.84 38.77 -2.90
C GLN A 242 -13.90 37.42 -3.63
N LYS A 243 -14.91 37.27 -4.49
CA LYS A 243 -15.14 36.06 -5.27
C LYS A 243 -14.61 36.17 -6.70
N ASN A 244 -14.62 37.38 -7.24
CA ASN A 244 -14.15 37.68 -8.60
C ASN A 244 -12.65 37.96 -8.59
N ILE A 245 -11.86 36.90 -8.77
CA ILE A 245 -10.42 36.98 -8.98
C ILE A 245 -10.03 36.23 -10.25
N THR A 246 -9.14 36.84 -11.03
CA THR A 246 -8.49 36.20 -12.16
C THR A 246 -7.05 35.92 -11.78
N VAL A 247 -6.69 34.64 -11.67
CA VAL A 247 -5.32 34.22 -11.41
C VAL A 247 -4.55 34.27 -12.73
N SER A 248 -3.49 35.08 -12.79
CA SER A 248 -2.67 35.26 -13.99
C SER A 248 -1.44 34.35 -14.02
N ASN A 249 -0.89 34.03 -12.85
CA ASN A 249 0.26 33.15 -12.72
C ASN A 249 0.13 32.34 -11.44
N ILE A 250 0.47 31.06 -11.50
CA ILE A 250 0.50 30.19 -10.33
C ILE A 250 1.55 29.12 -10.51
N LYS A 251 2.37 28.91 -9.48
CA LYS A 251 3.40 27.88 -9.47
C LYS A 251 3.73 27.45 -8.05
N GLY A 252 4.11 26.19 -7.91
CA GLY A 252 4.84 25.68 -6.76
C GLY A 252 6.33 25.67 -7.06
N ARG A 253 7.17 25.88 -6.06
CA ARG A 253 8.62 25.79 -6.18
C ARG A 253 9.26 25.38 -4.87
N GLU A 254 10.51 24.96 -4.97
CA GLU A 254 11.38 24.79 -3.81
C GLU A 254 11.94 26.14 -3.34
N CYS A 255 12.46 26.17 -2.11
CA CYS A 255 13.15 27.31 -1.54
C CYS A 255 14.36 27.73 -2.39
N LEU A 256 14.59 29.03 -2.55
CA LEU A 256 15.67 29.56 -3.39
C LEU A 256 16.82 30.16 -2.57
N THR A 257 16.54 30.67 -1.38
CA THR A 257 17.52 31.30 -0.50
C THR A 257 17.64 30.53 0.81
N ALA A 258 18.80 30.65 1.47
CA ALA A 258 19.01 30.01 2.76
C ALA A 258 18.01 30.49 3.84
N ASP A 259 17.47 31.71 3.71
CA ASP A 259 16.45 32.23 4.61
C ASP A 259 15.08 31.59 4.32
N GLU A 260 14.72 31.41 3.04
CA GLU A 260 13.50 30.68 2.67
C GLU A 260 13.55 29.23 3.13
N CYS A 261 14.66 28.52 2.92
CA CYS A 261 14.81 27.11 3.31
C CYS A 261 14.82 26.90 4.83
N ARG A 262 15.06 27.95 5.63
CA ARG A 262 14.86 27.88 7.09
C ARG A 262 13.39 27.98 7.49
N GLU A 263 12.56 28.54 6.64
CA GLU A 263 11.12 28.66 6.88
C GLU A 263 10.38 27.42 6.37
N SER A 264 10.51 27.13 5.07
CA SER A 264 10.00 25.91 4.47
C SER A 264 10.78 25.59 3.20
N ASP A 265 10.95 24.30 2.95
CA ASP A 265 11.51 23.79 1.70
C ASP A 265 10.59 24.06 0.50
N TYR A 266 9.29 24.27 0.73
CA TYR A 266 8.28 24.39 -0.32
C TYR A 266 7.51 25.71 -0.26
N TRP A 267 7.29 26.30 -1.44
CA TRP A 267 6.64 27.60 -1.59
C TRP A 267 5.62 27.57 -2.72
N VAL A 268 4.50 28.26 -2.48
CA VAL A 268 3.48 28.52 -3.51
C VAL A 268 3.46 30.01 -3.80
N GLU A 269 3.56 30.34 -5.09
CA GLU A 269 3.51 31.70 -5.61
C GLU A 269 2.38 31.84 -6.61
N TRP A 270 1.57 32.89 -6.44
CA TRP A 270 0.56 33.22 -7.42
C TRP A 270 0.29 34.72 -7.48
N ASP A 271 -0.03 35.19 -8.69
CA ASP A 271 -0.43 36.55 -8.96
C ASP A 271 -1.85 36.57 -9.50
N GLY A 272 -2.64 37.56 -9.10
CA GLY A 272 -4.00 37.71 -9.59
C GLY A 272 -4.51 39.13 -9.51
N THR A 273 -5.58 39.39 -10.24
CA THR A 273 -6.27 40.68 -10.26
C THR A 273 -7.74 40.50 -9.93
N GLY A 274 -8.27 41.42 -9.14
CA GLY A 274 -9.65 41.45 -8.69
C GLY A 274 -9.97 42.78 -8.03
N ASN A 275 -10.97 42.77 -7.16
CA ASN A 275 -11.29 43.94 -6.35
C ASN A 275 -10.47 43.98 -5.04
N PRO A 276 -10.31 45.15 -4.41
CA PRO A 276 -9.77 45.26 -3.07
C PRO A 276 -10.53 44.40 -2.05
N GLY A 277 -9.80 43.71 -1.16
CA GLY A 277 -10.37 42.90 -0.09
C GLY A 277 -9.56 41.64 0.20
N THR A 278 -10.16 40.77 1.02
CA THR A 278 -9.64 39.43 1.31
C THR A 278 -10.20 38.45 0.29
N VAL A 279 -9.34 37.61 -0.27
CA VAL A 279 -9.73 36.50 -1.15
C VAL A 279 -9.45 35.19 -0.43
N VAL A 280 -10.29 34.18 -0.65
CA VAL A 280 -10.00 32.81 -0.24
C VAL A 280 -9.99 31.95 -1.50
N LEU A 281 -8.78 31.64 -1.97
CA LEU A 281 -8.54 30.95 -3.22
C LEU A 281 -8.32 29.46 -2.95
N LYS A 282 -9.09 28.60 -3.64
CA LYS A 282 -8.96 27.15 -3.58
C LYS A 282 -7.87 26.69 -4.55
N LEU A 283 -6.85 26.04 -4.02
CA LEU A 283 -5.70 25.54 -4.75
C LEU A 283 -5.68 24.01 -4.71
N GLU A 284 -5.39 23.39 -5.84
CA GLU A 284 -5.13 21.95 -5.94
C GLU A 284 -3.64 21.78 -6.20
N ILE A 285 -2.93 21.19 -5.23
CA ILE A 285 -1.47 21.01 -5.30
C ILE A 285 -1.19 19.53 -5.45
N THR A 286 -0.55 19.17 -6.55
CA THR A 286 -0.05 17.83 -6.82
C THR A 286 1.42 17.77 -6.44
N TRP A 287 1.70 16.94 -5.45
CA TRP A 287 3.03 16.54 -5.02
C TRP A 287 3.47 15.34 -5.83
N ARG A 288 4.76 15.32 -6.18
CA ARG A 288 5.41 14.17 -6.80
C ARG A 288 6.52 13.72 -5.88
N TYR A 289 6.54 12.42 -5.60
CA TYR A 289 7.49 11.84 -4.67
C TYR A 289 7.90 10.44 -5.15
N LYS A 290 8.96 9.94 -4.54
CA LYS A 290 9.46 8.59 -4.73
C LYS A 290 9.08 7.77 -3.52
N GLU A 291 8.54 6.58 -3.73
CA GLU A 291 8.24 5.63 -2.66
C GLU A 291 8.86 4.28 -2.98
N TYR A 292 9.27 3.54 -1.94
CA TYR A 292 9.67 2.14 -2.11
C TYR A 292 8.49 1.29 -2.58
N GLU A 293 8.70 0.58 -3.68
CA GLU A 293 7.79 -0.49 -4.11
C GLU A 293 8.24 -1.78 -3.42
N TYR A 294 7.48 -2.20 -2.39
CA TYR A 294 7.48 -3.61 -2.03
C TYR A 294 6.79 -4.33 -3.20
N ALA A 295 7.53 -5.15 -3.94
CA ALA A 295 6.92 -6.00 -4.94
C ALA A 295 5.89 -6.89 -4.23
N GLU A 296 4.61 -6.67 -4.52
CA GLU A 296 3.53 -7.62 -4.20
C GLU A 296 3.68 -8.90 -5.01
#